data_AF-A0AAU3SVX4-F1
#
_entry.id   AF-A0AAU3SVX4-F1
#
_cell.length_a   1.000
_cell.length_b   1.000
_cell.length_c   1.000
_cell.angle_alpha   90.00
_cell.angle_beta   90.00
_cell.angle_gamma   90.00
#
_symmetry.space_group_name_H-M   'P 1'
#
loop_
_entity.id
_entity.type
_entity.pdbx_description
1 polymer ?
#
loop_
_entity_poly.entity_id
_entity_poly.type
_entity_poly.pdbx_seq_one_letter_code
_entity_poly.pdbx_strand_id
1 'polypeptide(L)'
;MLWTSGGPYRAWADHLDAWADERVPVDPALPRLVPADFAAETWTRLVERIRQALDRRLHHWSRLLTAAMAEASDEFSVGRALVQARAGLREIRAMAGHPGLPADLRDRLRDAIDDQIRDAQNSLEQQVENMRRQGVDPRLTEARLRAVRDSSLVAALDALPPAAGPDPDPWRLDPAARPRRRVITD
;
A
#
# COMPACT_ATOMS: atom_id res chain seq x y z
N MET A 1 23.52 -4.13 25.87
CA MET A 1 22.92 -2.78 25.84
C MET A 1 23.53 -2.04 24.66
N LEU A 2 22.78 -1.87 23.56
CA LEU A 2 23.23 -1.11 22.39
C LEU A 2 22.40 0.18 22.30
N TRP A 3 23.00 1.28 22.75
CA TRP A 3 22.54 2.64 22.48
C TRP A 3 23.43 3.17 21.35
N THR A 4 23.09 2.87 20.10
CA THR A 4 23.85 3.38 18.93
C THR A 4 22.99 4.12 17.91
N SER A 5 21.70 4.27 18.15
CA SER A 5 20.82 5.06 17.28
C SER A 5 20.31 6.23 18.10
N GLY A 6 20.57 7.47 17.65
CA GLY A 6 19.96 8.65 18.28
C GLY A 6 18.47 8.38 18.48
N GLY A 7 17.92 8.74 19.65
CA GLY A 7 16.75 8.12 20.27
C GLY A 7 15.47 7.96 19.43
N PRO A 8 14.35 7.54 20.04
CA PRO A 8 13.14 7.09 19.31
C PRO A 8 12.73 7.97 18.12
N TYR A 9 12.80 9.30 18.26
CA TYR A 9 12.55 10.24 17.16
C TYR A 9 13.41 9.97 15.90
N ARG A 10 14.73 9.84 16.06
CA ARG A 10 15.64 9.69 14.92
C ARG A 10 15.52 8.32 14.28
N ALA A 11 15.35 7.26 15.06
CA ALA A 11 15.06 5.93 14.51
C ALA A 11 13.81 5.95 13.61
N TRP A 12 12.72 6.58 14.06
CA TRP A 12 11.53 6.79 13.25
C TRP A 12 11.78 7.68 12.04
N ALA A 13 12.44 8.82 12.22
CA ALA A 13 12.70 9.76 11.13
C ALA A 13 13.52 9.13 9.99
N ASP A 14 14.61 8.43 10.34
CA ASP A 14 15.50 7.78 9.38
C ASP A 14 14.76 6.64 8.64
N HIS A 15 13.93 5.88 9.37
CA HIS A 15 13.11 4.84 8.77
C HIS A 15 12.03 5.39 7.85
N LEU A 16 11.28 6.42 8.26
CA LEU A 16 10.21 7.02 7.48
C LEU A 16 10.72 7.56 6.14
N ASP A 17 11.91 8.18 6.13
CA ASP A 17 12.52 8.65 4.90
C ASP A 17 12.89 7.47 3.97
N ALA A 18 13.54 6.44 4.51
CA ALA A 18 13.93 5.27 3.72
C ALA A 18 12.73 4.48 3.19
N TRP A 19 11.70 4.34 4.01
CA TRP A 19 10.47 3.66 3.66
C TRP A 19 9.64 4.44 2.63
N ALA A 20 9.53 5.76 2.77
CA ALA A 20 8.83 6.59 1.80
C ALA A 20 9.49 6.57 0.39
N ASP A 21 10.80 6.34 0.34
CA ASP A 21 11.57 6.16 -0.90
C ASP A 21 11.56 4.70 -1.42
N GLU A 22 10.79 3.80 -0.79
CA GLU A 22 10.72 2.35 -1.10
C GLU A 22 12.07 1.62 -1.00
N ARG A 23 13.00 2.17 -0.21
CA ARG A 23 14.33 1.55 0.00
C ARG A 23 14.29 0.43 1.02
N VAL A 24 13.33 0.44 1.93
CA VAL A 24 13.15 -0.55 2.99
C VAL A 24 11.67 -0.86 3.22
N PRO A 25 11.31 -2.08 3.61
CA PRO A 25 9.98 -2.39 4.10
C PRO A 25 9.74 -1.78 5.50
N VAL A 26 8.49 -1.81 5.98
CA VAL A 26 8.11 -1.44 7.35
C VAL A 26 8.90 -2.29 8.34
N ASP A 27 9.62 -1.63 9.25
CA ASP A 27 10.39 -2.31 10.28
C ASP A 27 9.52 -2.54 11.53
N PRO A 28 9.15 -3.79 11.87
CA PRO A 28 8.33 -4.08 13.04
C PRO A 28 9.06 -3.81 14.37
N ALA A 29 10.39 -3.63 14.34
CA ALA A 29 11.22 -3.40 15.52
C ALA A 29 11.39 -1.91 15.87
N LEU A 30 10.69 -0.99 15.18
CA LEU A 30 10.75 0.43 15.51
C LEU A 30 10.34 0.69 16.97
N PRO A 31 11.04 1.62 17.65
CA PRO A 31 10.81 1.88 19.06
C PRO A 31 9.39 2.40 19.29
N ARG A 32 8.80 2.02 20.42
CA ARG A 32 7.49 2.54 20.81
C ARG A 32 7.56 4.03 21.11
N LEU A 33 6.63 4.79 20.53
CA LEU A 33 6.46 6.21 20.76
C LEU A 33 5.49 6.44 21.92
N VAL A 34 5.93 7.22 22.90
CA VAL A 34 5.11 7.70 24.00
C VAL A 34 5.08 9.23 23.92
N PRO A 35 3.93 9.87 23.61
CA PRO A 35 3.88 11.32 23.38
C PRO A 35 4.43 12.15 24.54
N ALA A 36 4.28 11.67 25.78
CA ALA A 36 4.78 12.32 26.99
C ALA A 36 6.32 12.39 27.08
N ASP A 37 7.05 11.56 26.34
CA ASP A 37 8.52 11.55 26.33
C ASP A 37 9.12 12.64 25.41
N PHE A 38 8.27 13.38 24.69
CA PHE A 38 8.68 14.41 23.73
C PHE A 38 8.22 15.80 24.16
N ALA A 39 9.01 16.82 23.80
CA ALA A 39 8.49 18.18 23.75
C ALA A 39 7.34 18.26 22.74
N ALA A 40 6.31 19.08 23.02
CA ALA A 40 5.10 19.17 22.21
C ALA A 40 5.40 19.47 20.72
N GLU A 41 6.36 20.36 20.46
CA GLU A 41 6.80 20.69 19.09
C GLU A 41 7.47 19.50 18.39
N THR A 42 8.32 18.75 19.10
CA THR A 42 9.00 17.56 18.57
C THR A 42 7.99 16.47 18.23
N TRP A 43 7.00 16.25 19.10
CA TRP A 43 5.91 15.32 18.84
C TRP A 43 5.12 15.73 17.58
N THR A 44 4.76 17.00 17.47
CA THR A 44 4.02 17.53 16.33
C THR A 44 4.78 17.34 15.02
N ARG A 45 6.09 17.63 15.00
CA ARG A 45 6.95 17.41 13.84
C ARG A 45 7.06 15.94 13.46
N LEU A 46 7.13 15.04 14.43
CA LEU A 46 7.18 13.60 14.16
C LEU A 46 5.87 13.10 13.52
N VAL A 47 4.72 13.51 14.08
CA VAL A 47 3.41 13.17 13.51
C VAL A 47 3.28 13.69 12.08
N GLU A 48 3.71 14.92 11.84
CA GLU A 48 3.70 15.49 10.49
C GLU A 48 4.62 14.71 9.53
N ARG A 49 5.80 14.28 9.99
CA ARG A 49 6.70 13.45 9.19
C ARG A 49 6.09 12.09 8.84
N ILE A 50 5.39 11.44 9.77
CA ILE A 50 4.67 10.19 9.51
C ILE A 50 3.61 10.41 8.42
N ARG A 51 2.83 11.48 8.53
CA ARG A 51 1.80 11.84 7.54
C ARG A 51 2.40 12.08 6.17
N GLN A 52 3.48 12.84 6.08
CA GLN A 52 4.16 13.11 4.81
C GLN A 52 4.76 11.85 4.19
N ALA A 53 5.32 10.94 4.99
CA ALA A 53 5.83 9.68 4.49
C ALA A 53 4.72 8.81 3.90
N LEU A 54 3.60 8.66 4.62
CA LEU A 54 2.42 7.92 4.14
C LEU A 54 1.89 8.53 2.84
N ASP A 55 1.74 9.85 2.81
CA ASP A 55 1.24 10.59 1.66
C ASP A 55 2.13 10.39 0.42
N ARG A 56 3.46 10.50 0.57
CA ARG A 56 4.40 10.22 -0.53
C ARG A 56 4.24 8.80 -1.07
N ARG A 57 4.15 7.82 -0.17
CA ARG A 57 4.03 6.40 -0.56
C ARG A 57 2.71 6.15 -1.29
N LEU A 58 1.60 6.73 -0.81
CA LEU A 58 0.29 6.68 -1.47
C LEU A 58 0.30 7.33 -2.85
N HIS A 59 0.91 8.51 -2.98
CA HIS A 59 1.06 9.18 -4.28
C HIS A 59 1.88 8.34 -5.26
N HIS A 60 2.99 7.75 -4.80
CA HIS A 60 3.79 6.86 -5.64
C HIS A 60 2.98 5.64 -6.09
N TRP A 61 2.32 4.97 -5.14
CA TRP A 61 1.45 3.83 -5.41
C TRP A 61 0.36 4.16 -6.44
N SER A 62 -0.31 5.29 -6.28
CA SER A 62 -1.38 5.75 -7.19
C SER A 62 -0.85 5.98 -8.62
N ARG A 63 0.36 6.55 -8.75
CA ARG A 63 1.01 6.73 -10.04
C ARG A 63 1.33 5.39 -10.71
N LEU A 64 1.87 4.42 -9.97
CA LEU A 64 2.15 3.09 -10.50
C LEU A 64 0.88 2.37 -10.94
N LEU A 65 -0.17 2.43 -10.11
CA LEU A 65 -1.48 1.86 -10.47
C LEU A 65 -2.03 2.51 -11.75
N THR A 66 -1.99 3.84 -11.85
CA THR A 66 -2.47 4.57 -13.02
C THR A 66 -1.71 4.16 -14.28
N ALA A 67 -0.38 4.06 -14.21
CA ALA A 67 0.44 3.59 -15.33
C ALA A 67 0.11 2.15 -15.73
N ALA A 68 0.03 1.23 -14.76
CA ALA A 68 -0.32 -0.16 -15.02
C ALA A 68 -1.73 -0.32 -15.62
N MET A 69 -2.70 0.49 -15.18
CA MET A 69 -4.06 0.50 -15.71
C MET A 69 -4.12 1.04 -17.15
N ALA A 70 -3.27 2.01 -17.50
CA ALA A 70 -3.14 2.54 -18.86
C ALA A 70 -2.50 1.55 -19.83
N GLU A 71 -1.55 0.73 -19.35
CA GLU A 71 -0.92 -0.33 -20.14
C GLU A 71 -1.78 -1.59 -20.28
N ALA A 72 -2.76 -1.80 -19.39
CA ALA A 72 -3.62 -2.98 -19.37
C ALA A 72 -4.65 -2.99 -20.52
N SER A 73 -4.31 -3.69 -21.59
CA SER A 73 -5.13 -3.85 -22.80
C SER A 73 -6.36 -4.76 -22.65
N ASP A 74 -6.38 -5.64 -21.64
CA ASP A 74 -7.38 -6.69 -21.46
C ASP A 74 -7.73 -6.88 -19.96
N GLU A 75 -8.82 -7.59 -19.70
CA GLU A 75 -9.35 -7.81 -18.35
C GLU A 75 -8.40 -8.60 -17.44
N PHE A 76 -7.64 -9.54 -18.00
CA PHE A 76 -6.67 -10.30 -17.21
C PHE A 76 -5.52 -9.40 -16.77
N SER A 77 -5.02 -8.54 -17.66
CA SER A 77 -3.99 -7.54 -17.34
C SER A 77 -4.45 -6.55 -16.27
N VAL A 78 -5.72 -6.13 -16.29
CA VAL A 78 -6.34 -5.32 -15.21
C VAL A 78 -6.36 -6.06 -13.90
N GLY A 79 -6.88 -7.28 -13.91
CA GLY A 79 -6.99 -8.09 -12.71
C GLY A 79 -5.62 -8.29 -12.06
N ARG A 80 -4.58 -8.48 -12.87
CA ARG A 80 -3.19 -8.60 -12.41
C ARG A 80 -2.67 -7.30 -11.80
N ALA A 81 -2.86 -6.16 -12.48
CA ALA A 81 -2.42 -4.85 -12.01
C ALA A 81 -3.02 -4.50 -10.64
N LEU A 82 -4.32 -4.76 -10.47
CA LEU A 82 -5.01 -4.53 -9.20
C LEU A 82 -4.52 -5.47 -8.08
N VAL A 83 -4.31 -6.76 -8.39
CA VAL A 83 -3.76 -7.71 -7.42
C VAL A 83 -2.36 -7.31 -6.97
N GLN A 84 -1.51 -6.85 -7.88
CA GLN A 84 -0.17 -6.33 -7.56
C GLN A 84 -0.26 -5.05 -6.72
N ALA A 85 -1.14 -4.12 -7.09
CA ALA A 85 -1.37 -2.88 -6.36
C ALA A 85 -1.81 -3.11 -4.90
N ARG A 86 -2.53 -4.20 -4.60
CA ARG A 86 -2.90 -4.56 -3.21
C ARG A 86 -1.69 -4.74 -2.30
N ALA A 87 -0.57 -5.25 -2.81
CA ALA A 87 0.62 -5.46 -1.98
C ALA A 87 1.19 -4.11 -1.48
N GLY A 88 1.23 -3.09 -2.33
CA GLY A 88 1.62 -1.74 -1.92
C GLY A 88 0.68 -1.13 -0.88
N LEU A 89 -0.63 -1.33 -1.02
CA LEU A 89 -1.62 -0.87 -0.03
C LEU A 89 -1.47 -1.56 1.33
N ARG A 90 -1.15 -2.86 1.34
CA ARG A 90 -0.88 -3.60 2.59
C ARG A 90 0.32 -3.03 3.33
N GLU A 91 1.38 -2.69 2.61
CA GLU A 91 2.59 -2.09 3.18
C GLU A 91 2.30 -0.71 3.79
N ILE A 92 1.57 0.15 3.07
CA ILE A 92 1.14 1.46 3.57
C ILE A 92 0.27 1.31 4.81
N ARG A 93 -0.68 0.38 4.78
CA ARG A 93 -1.56 0.09 5.91
C ARG A 93 -0.81 -0.47 7.12
N ALA A 94 0.23 -1.29 6.90
CA ALA A 94 1.09 -1.80 7.96
C ALA A 94 1.86 -0.66 8.68
N MET A 95 2.34 0.33 7.94
CA MET A 95 2.96 1.53 8.54
C MET A 95 1.96 2.34 9.37
N ALA A 96 0.76 2.60 8.82
CA ALA A 96 -0.31 3.30 9.54
C ALA A 96 -0.77 2.54 10.81
N GLY A 97 -0.73 1.20 10.76
CA GLY A 97 -1.07 0.28 11.84
C GLY A 97 0.09 -0.09 12.77
N HIS A 98 1.25 0.56 12.67
CA HIS A 98 2.46 0.08 13.33
C HIS A 98 2.33 0.05 14.87
N PRO A 99 2.72 -1.05 15.57
CA PRO A 99 2.54 -1.20 17.01
C PRO A 99 3.34 -0.20 17.86
N GLY A 100 4.40 0.36 17.29
CA GLY A 100 5.18 1.43 17.89
C GLY A 100 4.46 2.79 17.92
N LEU A 101 3.35 2.98 17.21
CA LEU A 101 2.55 4.21 17.26
C LEU A 101 1.63 4.23 18.50
N PRO A 102 1.30 5.42 19.05
CA PRO A 102 0.23 5.56 20.04
C PRO A 102 -1.10 5.11 19.46
N ALA A 103 -1.94 4.46 20.27
CA ALA A 103 -3.20 3.86 19.82
C ALA A 103 -4.08 4.85 19.04
N ASP A 104 -4.37 6.02 19.61
CA ASP A 104 -5.21 7.03 18.98
C ASP A 104 -4.67 7.51 17.61
N LEU A 105 -3.35 7.61 17.47
CA LEU A 105 -2.73 8.02 16.20
C LEU A 105 -2.80 6.87 15.19
N ARG A 106 -2.47 5.66 15.63
CA ARG A 106 -2.52 4.44 14.80
C ARG A 106 -3.92 4.24 14.23
N ASP A 107 -4.95 4.35 15.06
CA ASP A 107 -6.33 4.09 14.66
C ASP A 107 -6.79 5.15 13.65
N ARG A 108 -6.52 6.44 13.91
CA ARG A 108 -6.82 7.52 12.95
C ARG A 108 -6.11 7.37 11.61
N LEU A 109 -4.82 6.98 11.63
CA LEU A 109 -4.06 6.78 10.41
C LEU A 109 -4.59 5.58 9.63
N ARG A 110 -4.89 4.47 10.33
CA ARG A 110 -5.46 3.28 9.71
C ARG A 110 -6.82 3.57 9.08
N ASP A 111 -7.71 4.28 9.77
CA ASP A 111 -9.01 4.67 9.24
C ASP A 111 -8.85 5.54 7.98
N ALA A 112 -7.93 6.51 8.01
CA ALA A 112 -7.65 7.36 6.86
C ALA A 112 -7.11 6.56 5.65
N ILE A 113 -6.25 5.57 5.86
CA ILE A 113 -5.78 4.68 4.78
C ILE A 113 -6.91 3.78 4.28
N ASP A 114 -7.71 3.21 5.18
CA ASP A 114 -8.83 2.33 4.83
C ASP A 114 -9.88 3.09 3.99
N ASP A 115 -10.14 4.37 4.30
CA ASP A 115 -11.00 5.24 3.51
C ASP A 115 -10.42 5.55 2.13
N GLN A 116 -9.13 5.86 2.03
CA GLN A 116 -8.48 6.07 0.74
C GLN A 116 -8.51 4.83 -0.16
N ILE A 117 -8.40 3.64 0.41
CA ILE A 117 -8.52 2.38 -0.34
C ILE A 117 -9.93 2.22 -0.92
N ARG A 118 -10.96 2.56 -0.15
CA ARG A 118 -12.36 2.55 -0.60
C ARG A 118 -12.59 3.59 -1.69
N ASP A 119 -12.06 4.79 -1.53
CA ASP A 119 -12.18 5.87 -2.52
C ASP A 119 -11.47 5.53 -3.84
N ALA A 120 -10.30 4.89 -3.78
CA ALA A 120 -9.59 4.40 -4.96
C ALA A 120 -10.41 3.32 -5.69
N GLN A 121 -11.00 2.36 -4.96
CA GLN A 121 -11.89 1.36 -5.54
C GLN A 121 -13.10 2.02 -6.23
N ASN A 122 -13.77 2.95 -5.54
CA ASN A 122 -14.92 3.66 -6.09
C ASN A 122 -14.54 4.45 -7.37
N SER A 123 -13.37 5.08 -7.38
CA SER A 123 -12.85 5.81 -8.54
C SER A 123 -12.59 4.90 -9.74
N LEU A 124 -12.13 3.67 -9.52
CA LEU A 124 -11.96 2.68 -10.58
C LEU A 124 -13.30 2.25 -11.17
N GLU A 125 -14.30 1.95 -10.32
CA GLU A 125 -15.64 1.58 -10.77
C GLU A 125 -16.32 2.71 -11.54
N GLN A 126 -16.17 3.96 -11.08
CA GLN A 126 -16.71 5.12 -11.77
C GLN A 126 -16.03 5.38 -13.12
N GLN A 127 -14.74 5.08 -13.26
CA GLN A 127 -14.06 5.16 -14.56
C GLN A 127 -14.66 4.18 -15.57
N VAL A 128 -14.99 2.95 -15.15
CA VAL A 128 -15.64 1.97 -16.04
C VAL A 128 -17.07 2.41 -16.40
N GLU A 129 -17.81 2.97 -15.45
CA GLU A 129 -19.14 3.53 -15.74
C GLU A 129 -19.05 4.74 -16.70
N ASN A 130 -18.00 5.55 -16.61
CA ASN A 130 -17.76 6.64 -17.56
C ASN A 130 -17.53 6.10 -18.98
N MET A 131 -16.77 5.01 -19.14
CA MET A 131 -16.58 4.35 -20.45
C MET A 131 -17.91 3.88 -21.05
N ARG A 132 -18.76 3.27 -20.22
CA ARG A 132 -20.11 2.86 -20.62
C ARG A 132 -20.95 4.05 -21.08
N ARG A 133 -20.92 5.17 -20.35
CA ARG A 133 -21.62 6.41 -20.74
C ARG A 133 -21.08 7.05 -22.03
N GLN A 134 -19.81 6.83 -22.35
CA GLN A 134 -19.16 7.31 -23.57
C GLN A 134 -19.44 6.43 -24.80
N GLY A 135 -20.21 5.34 -24.65
CA GLY A 135 -20.62 4.48 -25.76
C GLY A 135 -19.62 3.37 -26.12
N VAL A 136 -18.68 3.04 -25.22
CA VAL A 136 -17.88 1.81 -25.34
C VAL A 136 -18.80 0.59 -25.27
N ASP A 137 -18.44 -0.49 -25.97
CA ASP A 137 -19.24 -1.73 -26.02
C ASP A 137 -19.69 -2.18 -24.61
N PRO A 138 -21.00 -2.36 -24.38
CA PRO A 138 -21.54 -2.83 -23.10
C PRO A 138 -20.91 -4.13 -22.59
N ARG A 139 -20.60 -5.08 -23.47
CA ARG A 139 -19.99 -6.36 -23.07
C ARG A 139 -18.57 -6.17 -22.56
N LEU A 140 -17.80 -5.29 -23.20
CA LEU A 140 -16.43 -4.97 -22.79
C LEU A 140 -16.43 -4.21 -21.45
N THR A 141 -17.34 -3.25 -21.28
CA THR A 141 -17.45 -2.51 -20.01
C THR A 141 -17.91 -3.38 -18.85
N GLU A 142 -18.84 -4.32 -19.07
CA GLU A 142 -19.23 -5.32 -18.06
C GLU A 142 -18.07 -6.28 -17.70
N ALA A 143 -17.31 -6.75 -18.70
CA ALA A 143 -16.15 -7.60 -18.47
C ALA A 143 -15.07 -6.87 -17.67
N ARG A 144 -14.79 -5.61 -18.02
CA ARG A 144 -13.87 -4.72 -17.28
C ARG A 144 -14.34 -4.49 -15.85
N LEU A 145 -15.63 -4.19 -15.63
CA LEU A 145 -16.19 -3.99 -14.29
C LEU A 145 -16.07 -5.25 -13.44
N ARG A 146 -16.36 -6.43 -14.03
CA ARG A 146 -16.18 -7.71 -13.35
C ARG A 146 -14.73 -7.92 -12.93
N ALA A 147 -13.77 -7.67 -13.83
CA ALA A 147 -12.34 -7.78 -13.51
C ALA A 147 -11.92 -6.84 -12.36
N VAL A 148 -12.43 -5.61 -12.34
CA VAL A 148 -12.18 -4.65 -11.25
C VAL A 148 -12.74 -5.14 -9.91
N ARG A 149 -13.92 -5.76 -9.91
CA ARG A 149 -14.57 -6.27 -8.69
C ARG A 149 -13.94 -7.56 -8.19
N ASP A 150 -13.63 -8.51 -9.07
CA ASP A 150 -12.95 -9.76 -8.72
C ASP A 150 -11.55 -9.48 -8.16
N SER A 151 -10.88 -8.44 -8.68
CA SER A 151 -9.60 -7.94 -8.20
C SER A 151 -9.71 -6.68 -7.33
N SER A 152 -10.80 -6.50 -6.57
CA SER A 152 -11.05 -5.33 -5.70
C SER A 152 -9.87 -4.94 -4.80
N LEU A 153 -9.51 -3.65 -4.76
CA LEU A 153 -8.47 -3.13 -3.86
C LEU A 153 -8.85 -3.27 -2.38
N VAL A 154 -10.14 -3.29 -2.06
CA VAL A 154 -10.67 -3.42 -0.70
C VAL A 154 -10.25 -4.74 -0.03
N ALA A 155 -9.93 -5.77 -0.82
CA ALA A 155 -9.36 -7.01 -0.28
C ALA A 155 -7.99 -6.82 0.40
N ALA A 156 -7.35 -5.65 0.27
CA ALA A 156 -6.18 -5.30 1.08
C ALA A 156 -6.51 -5.06 2.56
N LEU A 157 -7.79 -4.77 2.90
CA LEU A 157 -8.24 -4.50 4.27
C LEU A 157 -8.35 -5.77 5.13
N ASP A 158 -8.74 -6.88 4.50
CA ASP A 158 -9.07 -8.15 5.17
C ASP A 158 -7.84 -9.06 5.38
N ALA A 159 -6.72 -8.76 4.72
CA ALA A 159 -5.51 -9.56 4.84
C ALA A 159 -4.82 -9.30 6.20
N LEU A 160 -4.47 -10.38 6.92
CA LEU A 160 -3.49 -10.29 7.99
C LEU A 160 -2.18 -9.69 7.44
N PRO A 161 -1.44 -8.87 8.21
CA PRO A 161 -0.12 -8.44 7.80
C PRO A 161 0.73 -9.68 7.49
N PRO A 162 1.46 -9.71 6.36
CA PRO A 162 2.34 -10.83 6.07
C PRO A 162 3.33 -10.99 7.23
N ALA A 163 3.46 -12.21 7.75
CA ALA A 163 4.54 -12.53 8.67
C ALA A 163 5.86 -12.12 8.00
N ALA A 164 6.70 -11.35 8.71
CA ALA A 164 7.97 -10.82 8.23
C ALA A 164 8.79 -11.92 7.53
N GLY A 165 8.68 -11.95 6.21
CA GLY A 165 9.39 -12.83 5.30
C GLY A 165 9.85 -11.99 4.13
N PRO A 166 10.98 -12.32 3.50
CA PRO A 166 11.53 -11.55 2.40
C PRO A 166 10.66 -11.75 1.16
N ASP A 167 9.57 -10.99 1.04
CA ASP A 167 8.82 -10.92 -0.20
C ASP A 167 9.54 -9.89 -1.08
N PRO A 168 10.09 -10.28 -2.25
CA PRO A 168 10.67 -9.33 -3.17
C PRO A 168 9.57 -8.39 -3.64
N ASP A 169 9.91 -7.10 -3.67
CA ASP A 169 9.11 -6.02 -4.24
C ASP A 169 8.17 -6.51 -5.35
N PRO A 170 6.83 -6.38 -5.19
CA PRO A 170 5.84 -6.90 -6.12
C PRO A 170 5.92 -6.27 -7.52
N TRP A 171 6.66 -5.17 -7.69
CA TRP A 171 6.95 -4.51 -8.96
C TRP A 171 8.29 -4.88 -9.58
N ARG A 172 9.12 -5.65 -8.86
CA ARG A 172 10.41 -6.12 -9.36
C ARG A 172 10.20 -7.31 -10.29
N LEU A 173 10.08 -7.03 -11.59
CA LEU A 173 10.26 -8.04 -12.63
C LEU A 173 11.68 -8.61 -12.52
N ASP A 174 11.82 -9.84 -12.01
CA ASP A 174 13.05 -10.61 -12.11
C ASP A 174 13.11 -11.27 -13.50
N PRO A 175 13.96 -10.79 -14.44
CA PRO A 175 14.07 -11.38 -15.77
C PRO A 175 14.67 -12.80 -15.75
N ALA A 176 15.16 -13.29 -14.60
CA ALA A 176 15.72 -14.63 -14.43
C ALA A 176 14.76 -15.65 -13.78
N ALA A 177 13.54 -15.25 -13.41
CA ALA A 177 12.59 -16.14 -12.75
C ALA A 177 12.10 -17.25 -13.68
N ARG A 178 12.63 -18.48 -13.52
CA ARG A 178 12.14 -19.66 -14.24
C ARG A 178 10.67 -19.95 -13.89
N PRO A 179 9.81 -20.27 -14.88
CA PRO A 179 8.40 -20.54 -14.64
C PRO A 179 8.23 -21.80 -13.77
N ARG A 180 7.67 -21.62 -12.57
CA ARG A 180 7.33 -22.73 -11.67
C ARG A 180 6.10 -23.46 -12.20
N ARG A 181 6.34 -24.49 -13.00
CA ARG A 181 5.33 -25.43 -13.49
C ARG A 181 4.86 -26.30 -12.31
N ARG A 182 3.67 -26.02 -11.77
CA ARG A 182 2.97 -26.92 -10.84
C ARG A 182 2.44 -28.11 -11.63
N VAL A 183 3.00 -29.29 -11.38
CA VAL A 183 2.43 -30.56 -11.83
C VAL A 183 1.32 -30.91 -10.86
N ILE A 184 0.09 -31.00 -11.37
CA ILE A 184 -1.04 -31.61 -10.65
C ILE A 184 -0.94 -33.10 -10.95
N THR A 185 -0.77 -33.93 -9.94
CA THR A 185 -1.00 -35.38 -10.02
C THR A 185 -2.42 -35.64 -9.54
N ASP A 186 -3.16 -36.38 -10.36
CA ASP A 186 -4.51 -36.92 -10.11
C ASP A 186 -4.53 -37.85 -8.89
#